data_AF-A0A7W0Q0V2-F1
#
_entry.id   AF-A0A7W0Q0V2-F1
#
_cell.length_a   1.000
_cell.length_b   1.000
_cell.length_c   1.000
_cell.angle_alpha   90.00
_cell.angle_beta   90.00
_cell.angle_gamma   90.00
#
_symmetry.space_group_name_H-M   'P 1'
#
loop_
_entity.id
_entity.type
_entity.pdbx_description
1 polymer ?
#
loop_
_entity_poly.entity_id
_entity_poly.type
_entity_poly.pdbx_seq_one_letter_code
_entity_poly.pdbx_strand_id
1 'polypeptide(L)'
;MADPVAWIVVEPGWEVVSSDGEKVGTVDEMLGDPNADIFDGLAVAPGLLKKARYVPSERVGEIVEGRVALELTQAEFDALDEYEPNVPD
;
A
#
# COMPACT_ATOMS: atom_id res chain seq x y z
N MET A 1 -2.49 -16.80 -13.51
CA MET A 1 -2.65 -15.83 -12.40
C MET A 1 -1.63 -16.22 -11.36
N ALA A 2 -0.98 -15.25 -10.73
CA ALA A 2 -0.14 -15.52 -9.57
C ALA A 2 -1.04 -15.84 -8.36
N ASP A 3 -0.54 -16.62 -7.42
CA ASP A 3 -1.30 -16.96 -6.22
C ASP A 3 -1.28 -15.77 -5.23
N PRO A 4 -2.42 -15.43 -4.61
CA PRO A 4 -2.45 -14.39 -3.59
C PRO A 4 -1.58 -14.74 -2.38
N VAL A 5 -0.93 -13.73 -1.81
CA VAL A 5 -0.08 -13.86 -0.62
C VAL A 5 -0.62 -13.05 0.55
N ALA A 6 -0.18 -13.39 1.76
CA ALA A 6 -0.57 -12.65 2.96
C ALA A 6 0.12 -11.28 3.01
N TRP A 7 -0.57 -10.30 3.59
CA TRP A 7 -0.05 -8.93 3.75
C TRP A 7 1.28 -8.88 4.56
N ILE A 8 1.48 -9.83 5.48
CA ILE A 8 2.68 -9.92 6.33
C ILE A 8 3.97 -10.26 5.57
N VAL A 9 3.87 -10.80 4.35
CA VAL A 9 5.06 -11.16 3.54
C VAL A 9 5.42 -10.10 2.51
N VAL A 10 4.64 -9.02 2.43
CA VAL A 10 4.90 -7.92 1.51
C VAL A 10 6.14 -7.15 1.97
N GLU A 11 7.07 -6.93 1.05
CA GLU A 11 8.30 -6.21 1.33
C GLU A 11 8.23 -4.77 0.78
N PRO A 12 8.95 -3.82 1.40
CA PRO A 12 9.12 -2.48 0.83
C PRO A 12 9.67 -2.55 -0.61
N GLY A 13 9.17 -1.67 -1.47
CA GLY A 13 9.56 -1.58 -2.88
C GLY A 13 8.68 -2.39 -3.84
N TRP A 14 7.76 -3.23 -3.34
CA TRP A 14 6.77 -3.90 -4.19
C TRP A 14 5.93 -2.88 -4.97
N GLU A 15 5.58 -3.21 -6.21
CA GLU A 15 4.83 -2.30 -7.08
C GLU A 15 3.39 -2.12 -6.56
N VAL A 16 2.92 -0.88 -6.50
CA VAL A 16 1.52 -0.60 -6.17
C VAL A 16 0.81 -0.07 -7.42
N VAL A 17 -0.31 -0.69 -7.77
CA VAL A 17 -1.11 -0.34 -8.95
C VAL A 17 -2.53 0.06 -8.58
N SER A 18 -3.10 1.02 -9.29
CA SER A 18 -4.50 1.41 -9.17
C SER A 18 -5.44 0.48 -9.95
N SER A 19 -6.75 0.65 -9.72
CA SER A 19 -7.82 -0.14 -10.35
C SER A 19 -7.98 0.13 -11.85
N ASP A 20 -7.52 1.28 -12.32
CA ASP A 20 -7.38 1.65 -13.74
C ASP A 20 -6.08 1.13 -14.39
N GLY A 21 -5.25 0.42 -13.63
CA GLY A 21 -4.06 -0.29 -14.11
C GLY A 21 -2.79 0.56 -14.15
N GLU A 22 -2.80 1.77 -13.60
CA GLU A 22 -1.62 2.61 -13.52
C GLU A 22 -0.74 2.28 -12.31
N LYS A 23 0.57 2.48 -12.45
CA LYS A 23 1.49 2.41 -11.32
C LYS A 23 1.37 3.70 -10.51
N VAL A 24 0.95 3.59 -9.25
CA VAL A 24 0.81 4.73 -8.34
C VAL A 24 2.03 4.92 -7.43
N GLY A 25 2.84 3.88 -7.25
CA GLY A 25 4.03 3.95 -6.40
C GLY A 25 4.64 2.60 -6.08
N THR A 26 5.32 2.56 -4.94
CA THR A 26 5.82 1.34 -4.31
C THR A 26 5.40 1.25 -2.86
N VAL A 27 5.32 0.04 -2.32
CA VAL A 27 5.09 -0.19 -0.90
C VAL A 27 6.21 0.49 -0.11
N ASP A 28 5.84 1.36 0.83
CA ASP A 28 6.75 1.93 1.82
C ASP A 28 6.69 1.08 3.09
N GLU A 29 5.48 0.87 3.63
CA GLU A 29 5.24 0.10 4.85
C GLU A 29 3.83 -0.53 4.85
N MET A 30 3.73 -1.76 5.33
CA MET A 30 2.44 -2.40 5.66
C MET A 30 2.07 -2.07 7.11
N LEU A 31 0.89 -1.51 7.32
CA LEU A 31 0.41 -1.01 8.61
C LEU A 31 -0.56 -2.00 9.23
N GLY A 32 -0.31 -2.36 10.49
CA GLY A 32 -1.13 -3.31 11.21
C GLY A 32 -0.43 -3.93 12.41
N ASP A 33 -1.10 -4.88 13.06
CA ASP A 33 -0.52 -5.74 14.07
C ASP A 33 -0.37 -7.17 13.51
N PRO A 34 0.84 -7.59 13.13
CA PRO A 34 1.07 -8.94 12.59
C PRO A 34 0.90 -10.03 13.65
N ASN A 35 0.97 -9.72 14.95
CA ASN A 35 0.74 -10.70 16.02
C ASN A 35 -0.75 -10.95 16.24
N ALA A 36 -1.57 -9.90 16.09
CA ALA A 36 -3.02 -9.99 16.18
C ALA A 36 -3.70 -10.30 14.83
N ASP A 37 -2.92 -10.42 13.75
CA ASP A 37 -3.40 -10.54 12.36
C ASP A 37 -4.41 -9.44 11.99
N ILE A 38 -4.11 -8.20 12.40
CA ILE A 38 -4.91 -7.02 12.11
C ILE A 38 -4.19 -6.22 11.03
N PHE A 39 -4.79 -6.14 9.85
CA PHE A 39 -4.31 -5.30 8.77
C PHE A 39 -5.06 -3.95 8.76
N ASP A 40 -4.34 -2.87 9.02
CA ASP A 40 -4.90 -1.50 9.08
C ASP A 40 -4.84 -0.81 7.71
N GLY A 41 -3.71 -0.91 7.02
CA GLY A 41 -3.53 -0.25 5.74
C GLY A 41 -2.11 -0.33 5.18
N LEU A 42 -1.85 0.46 4.16
CA LEU A 42 -0.62 0.45 3.39
C LEU A 42 -0.14 1.89 3.20
N ALA A 43 1.10 2.18 3.59
CA ALA A 43 1.80 3.38 3.18
C ALA A 43 2.41 3.15 1.79
N VAL A 44 2.06 4.01 0.83
CA VAL A 44 2.55 3.93 -0.56
C VAL A 44 3.41 5.15 -0.87
N ALA A 45 4.67 4.93 -1.25
CA ALA A 45 5.57 5.97 -1.74
C ALA A 45 5.29 6.23 -3.24
N PRO A 46 4.78 7.42 -3.63
CA PRO A 46 4.50 7.73 -5.04
C PRO A 46 5.78 8.04 -5.85
N GLY A 47 6.92 8.16 -5.18
CA GLY A 47 8.24 8.40 -5.76
C GLY A 47 9.27 8.78 -4.69
N LEU A 48 10.57 8.69 -4.99
CA LEU A 48 11.67 8.80 -4.01
C LEU A 48 11.70 10.10 -3.18
N LEU A 49 11.10 11.19 -3.66
CA LEU A 49 11.11 12.50 -3.01
C LEU A 49 9.73 12.95 -2.51
N LYS A 50 8.69 12.14 -2.74
CA LYS A 50 7.32 12.44 -2.30
C LYS A 50 7.07 11.72 -0.98
N LYS A 51 6.31 12.35 -0.08
CA LYS A 51 5.84 11.64 1.12
C LYS A 51 4.94 10.48 0.71
N ALA A 52 4.99 9.42 1.52
CA ALA A 52 4.06 8.31 1.37
C ALA A 52 2.62 8.78 1.58
N ARG A 53 1.66 8.02 1.06
CA ARG A 53 0.23 8.24 1.28
C ARG A 53 -0.37 7.03 1.96
N TYR A 54 -1.30 7.27 2.87
CA TYR A 54 -1.99 6.18 3.58
C TYR A 54 -3.15 5.66 2.74
N VAL A 55 -3.14 4.34 2.49
CA VAL A 55 -4.23 3.62 1.86
C VAL A 55 -4.87 2.70 2.91
N PRO A 56 -6.14 2.89 3.29
CA PRO A 56 -6.79 2.00 4.25
C PRO A 56 -6.96 0.60 3.68
N SER A 57 -6.95 -0.43 4.53
CA SER A 57 -7.02 -1.84 4.13
C SER A 57 -8.24 -2.17 3.27
N GLU A 58 -9.37 -1.50 3.48
CA GLU A 58 -10.60 -1.64 2.68
C GLU A 58 -10.45 -1.20 1.22
N ARG A 59 -9.38 -0.48 0.88
CA ARG A 59 -9.05 -0.02 -0.48
C ARG A 59 -7.87 -0.79 -1.09
N VAL A 60 -7.33 -1.78 -0.37
CA VAL A 60 -6.29 -2.68 -0.86
C VAL A 60 -6.99 -3.90 -1.45
N GLY A 61 -6.69 -4.17 -2.72
CA GLY A 61 -7.21 -5.32 -3.45
C GLY A 61 -6.28 -6.51 -3.38
N GLU A 62 -6.08 -7.16 -4.52
CA GLU A 62 -5.25 -8.36 -4.62
C GLU A 62 -3.78 -8.08 -4.31
N ILE A 63 -3.16 -8.94 -3.49
CA ILE A 63 -1.74 -8.93 -3.17
C ILE A 63 -1.12 -10.20 -3.75
N VAL A 64 -0.17 -10.04 -4.68
CA VAL A 64 0.62 -11.14 -5.25
C VAL A 64 2.10 -10.81 -5.10
N GLU A 65 2.98 -11.81 -5.22
CA GLU A 65 4.42 -11.59 -5.06
C GLU A 65 4.94 -10.43 -5.94
N GLY A 66 5.52 -9.42 -5.29
CA GLY A 66 6.07 -8.23 -5.93
C GLY A 66 5.07 -7.13 -6.30
N ARG A 67 3.75 -7.32 -6.10
CA ARG A 67 2.73 -6.34 -6.51
C ARG A 67 1.50 -6.30 -5.60
N VAL A 68 1.06 -5.10 -5.25
CA VAL A 68 -0.19 -4.82 -4.56
C VAL A 68 -1.13 -4.05 -5.48
N ALA A 69 -2.35 -4.54 -5.66
CA ALA A 69 -3.41 -3.81 -6.34
C ALA A 69 -4.23 -2.99 -5.36
N LEU A 70 -4.67 -1.82 -5.78
CA LEU A 70 -5.62 -0.96 -5.06
C LEU A 70 -6.97 -1.01 -5.75
N GLU A 71 -8.03 -0.79 -4.97
CA GLU A 71 -9.37 -0.54 -5.51
C GLU A 71 -9.57 0.91 -5.97
N LEU A 72 -8.61 1.80 -5.66
CA LEU A 72 -8.58 3.21 -6.03
C LEU A 72 -8.06 3.41 -7.45
N THR A 73 -8.63 4.37 -8.16
CA THR A 73 -8.03 4.95 -9.37
C THR A 73 -6.78 5.76 -9.04
N GLN A 74 -5.95 6.08 -10.04
CA GLN A 74 -4.78 6.95 -9.84
C GLN A 74 -5.20 8.32 -9.27
N ALA A 75 -6.30 8.89 -9.79
CA ALA A 75 -6.81 10.18 -9.35
C ALA A 75 -7.27 10.19 -7.88
N GLU A 76 -7.93 9.12 -7.44
CA GLU A 76 -8.32 8.97 -6.03
C GLU A 76 -7.11 8.79 -5.13
N PHE A 77 -6.11 8.01 -5.56
CA PHE A 77 -4.85 7.84 -4.84
C PHE A 77 -4.11 9.18 -4.66
N ASP A 78 -4.04 10.01 -5.71
CA ASP A 78 -3.39 11.32 -5.65
C ASP A 78 -4.10 12.33 -4.73
N ALA A 79 -5.35 12.07 -4.37
CA ALA A 79 -6.13 12.88 -3.44
C ALA A 79 -6.00 12.44 -1.97
N LEU A 80 -5.37 11.29 -1.69
CA LEU A 80 -5.17 10.79 -0.33
C LEU A 80 -4.24 11.69 0.50
N ASP A 81 -4.45 11.69 1.81
CA ASP A 81 -3.57 12.38 2.74
C ASP A 81 -2.15 11.80 2.76
N GLU A 82 -1.18 12.65 3.06
CA GLU A 82 0.19 12.20 3.32
C GLU A 82 0.19 11.32 4.58
N TYR A 83 0.89 10.20 4.51
CA TYR A 83 1.17 9.36 5.66
C TYR A 83 2.28 10.03 6.49
N GLU A 84 1.97 10.34 7.74
CA GLU A 84 2.95 10.73 8.74
C GLU A 84 3.14 9.55 9.70
N PRO A 85 4.31 8.85 9.66
CA PRO A 85 4.57 7.79 10.60
C PRO A 85 4.53 8.40 12.00
N ASN A 86 3.68 7.85 12.86
CA ASN A 86 3.63 8.27 14.26
C ASN A 86 4.95 7.82 14.90
N VAL A 87 5.92 8.73 14.99
CA VAL A 87 7.18 8.49 15.70
C VAL A 87 6.86 8.62 17.18
N PRO A 88 6.78 7.54 17.98
CA PRO A 88 6.68 7.72 19.41
C PRO A 88 7.93 8.48 19.90
N ASP A 89 7.70 9.57 20.65
CA ASP A 89 8.74 10.36 21.33
C ASP A 89 9.71 9.49 22.16
#